data_AF-A0A2I0FPE4-F1
#
_entry.id   AF-A0A2I0FPE4-F1
#
_cell.length_a   1.000
_cell.length_b   1.000
_cell.length_c   1.000
_cell.angle_alpha   90.00
_cell.angle_beta   90.00
_cell.angle_gamma   90.00
#
_symmetry.space_group_name_H-M   'P 1'
#
loop_
_entity.id
_entity.type
_entity.pdbx_description
1 polymer ?
#
loop_
_entity_poly.entity_id
_entity_poly.type
_entity_poly.pdbx_seq_one_letter_code
_entity_poly.pdbx_strand_id
1 'polypeptide(L)' 'MVGNIRKVYDYLTVKQKKIAVAELKADRLELQQEVAERIDDYPKIVREVLLHTLDSWTLEIEQLEDDIARDHGAQM' A
#
# COMPACT_ATOMS: atom_id res chain seq x y z
N MET A 1 -15.12 11.45 2.24
CA MET A 1 -14.57 11.20 3.59
C MET A 1 -13.61 10.04 3.46
N VAL A 2 -12.30 10.30 3.38
CA VAL A 2 -11.27 9.24 3.29
C VAL A 2 -11.00 8.79 4.72
N GLY A 3 -11.74 7.78 5.17
CA GLY A 3 -11.65 7.26 6.53
C GLY A 3 -10.47 6.31 6.66
N ASN A 4 -9.48 6.70 7.46
CA ASN A 4 -8.47 5.85 8.12
C ASN A 4 -7.79 4.78 7.25
N ILE A 5 -6.94 5.21 6.29
CA ILE A 5 -5.66 4.51 6.17
C ILE A 5 -4.93 4.72 7.50
N ARG A 6 -4.37 3.63 8.03
CA ARG A 6 -4.14 3.41 9.46
C ARG A 6 -3.46 4.61 10.13
N LYS A 7 -4.11 5.17 11.15
CA LYS A 7 -3.50 6.13 12.12
C LYS A 7 -2.13 5.69 12.65
N VAL A 8 -1.78 4.42 12.51
CA VAL A 8 -0.48 3.87 12.89
C VAL A 8 0.69 4.59 12.19
N TYR A 9 0.51 5.03 10.94
CA TYR A 9 1.59 5.66 10.17
C TYR A 9 1.89 7.08 10.63
N ASP A 10 0.91 7.77 11.23
CA ASP A 10 1.10 9.10 11.83
C ASP A 10 2.12 9.06 12.98
N TYR A 11 2.28 7.90 13.62
CA TYR A 11 3.23 7.68 14.70
C TYR A 11 4.60 7.19 14.21
N LEU A 12 4.77 6.96 12.90
CA LEU A 12 6.05 6.55 12.34
C LEU A 12 6.91 7.76 11.97
N THR A 13 8.20 7.66 12.25
CA THR A 13 9.20 8.59 11.69
C THR A 13 9.24 8.46 10.17
N VAL A 14 9.72 9.50 9.47
CA VAL A 14 9.85 9.45 8.01
C VAL A 14 10.72 8.27 7.53
N LYS A 15 11.76 7.91 8.29
CA LYS A 15 12.58 6.72 7.99
C LYS A 15 11.75 5.43 8.05
N GLN A 16 10.91 5.28 9.07
CA GLN A 16 10.04 4.11 9.22
C GLN A 16 8.95 4.09 8.15
N LYS A 17 8.38 5.24 7.78
CA LYS A 17 7.44 5.35 6.65
C LYS A 17 8.10 4.88 5.34
N LYS A 18 9.34 5.29 5.06
CA LYS A 18 10.10 4.85 3.87
C LYS A 18 10.33 3.33 3.85
N ILE A 19 10.62 2.71 5.00
CA ILE A 19 10.77 1.26 5.11
C ILE A 19 9.43 0.57 4.83
N ALA A 20 8.35 1.03 5.46
CA ALA A 20 7.02 0.48 5.26
C ALA A 20 6.58 0.56 3.79
N VAL A 21 6.84 1.68 3.10
CA VAL A 21 6.56 1.82 1.66
C VAL A 21 7.34 0.80 0.83
N ALA A 22 8.62 0.56 1.15
CA ALA A 22 9.44 -0.39 0.41
C ALA A 22 8.92 -1.83 0.58
N GLU A 23 8.56 -2.23 1.79
CA GLU A 23 7.97 -3.54 2.10
C GLU A 23 6.61 -3.69 1.40
N LEU A 24 5.71 -2.71 1.53
CA LEU A 24 4.40 -2.76 0.87
C LEU A 24 4.49 -2.84 -0.66
N LYS A 25 5.47 -2.14 -1.26
CA LYS A 25 5.73 -2.23 -2.71
C LYS A 25 6.19 -3.62 -3.13
N ALA A 26 7.01 -4.28 -2.32
CA ALA A 26 7.47 -5.64 -2.59
C ALA A 26 6.30 -6.64 -2.50
N ASP A 27 5.53 -6.59 -1.42
CA ASP A 27 4.36 -7.46 -1.22
C ASP A 27 3.31 -7.26 -2.31
N ARG A 28 3.04 -6.00 -2.68
CA ARG A 28 2.13 -5.67 -3.77
C ARG A 28 2.62 -6.20 -5.11
N LEU A 29 3.92 -6.14 -5.38
CA LEU A 29 4.49 -6.67 -6.62
C LEU A 29 4.35 -8.19 -6.69
N GLU A 30 4.63 -8.89 -5.59
CA GLU A 30 4.46 -10.34 -5.48
C GLU A 30 3.00 -10.74 -5.74
N LEU A 31 2.06 -10.10 -5.05
CA LEU A 31 0.63 -10.34 -5.25
C LEU A 31 0.17 -10.00 -6.68
N GLN A 32 0.71 -8.92 -7.26
CA GLN A 32 0.38 -8.52 -8.63
C GLN A 32 0.83 -9.57 -9.64
N GLN A 33 2.00 -10.19 -9.44
CA GLN A 33 2.49 -11.27 -10.27
C GLN A 33 1.63 -12.53 -10.13
N GLU A 34 1.29 -12.91 -8.89
CA GLU A 34 0.43 -14.06 -8.63
C GLU A 34 -0.96 -13.91 -9.28
N VAL A 35 -1.57 -12.73 -9.13
CA VAL A 35 -2.84 -12.39 -9.78
C VAL A 35 -2.69 -12.45 -11.31
N ALA A 36 -1.65 -11.87 -11.87
CA ALA A 36 -1.45 -11.88 -13.33
C ALA A 36 -1.34 -13.29 -13.92
N GLU A 37 -0.77 -14.24 -13.17
CA GLU A 37 -0.56 -15.61 -13.64
C GLU A 37 -1.72 -16.56 -13.32
N ARG A 38 -2.40 -16.38 -12.19
CA ARG A 38 -3.26 -17.42 -11.59
C ARG A 38 -4.66 -16.95 -11.19
N ILE A 39 -5.06 -15.73 -11.54
CA ILE A 39 -6.32 -15.17 -11.02
C ILE A 39 -7.52 -16.07 -11.28
N ASP A 40 -7.59 -16.73 -12.44
CA ASP A 40 -8.71 -17.59 -12.81
C ASP A 40 -8.78 -18.93 -12.04
N ASP A 41 -7.67 -19.36 -11.43
CA ASP A 41 -7.61 -20.56 -10.59
C ASP A 41 -8.30 -20.36 -9.24
N TYR A 42 -8.47 -19.10 -8.82
CA TYR A 42 -9.08 -18.76 -7.54
C TYR A 42 -10.61 -18.67 -7.63
N PRO A 43 -11.35 -19.11 -6.59
CA PRO A 43 -12.78 -18.84 -6.47
C PRO A 43 -13.08 -17.34 -6.55
N LYS A 44 -14.24 -16.97 -7.10
CA LYS A 44 -14.65 -15.55 -7.28
C LYS A 44 -14.43 -14.69 -6.04
N ILE A 45 -14.83 -15.17 -4.86
CA ILE A 45 -14.67 -14.42 -3.61
C ILE A 45 -13.20 -14.14 -3.27
N VAL A 46 -12.31 -15.10 -3.57
CA VAL A 46 -10.87 -14.94 -3.36
C VAL A 46 -10.31 -13.92 -4.36
N ARG A 47 -10.69 -14.01 -5.65
CA ARG A 47 -10.29 -13.02 -6.66
C ARG A 47 -10.65 -11.59 -6.26
N GLU A 48 -11.88 -11.38 -5.79
CA GLU A 48 -12.35 -10.07 -5.35
C GLU A 48 -11.49 -9.54 -4.18
N VAL A 49 -11.15 -10.40 -3.22
CA VAL A 49 -10.27 -10.03 -2.10
C VAL A 49 -8.86 -9.69 -2.57
N LEU A 50 -8.26 -10.48 -3.47
CA LEU A 50 -6.90 -10.22 -3.99
C LEU A 50 -6.85 -8.90 -4.76
N LEU A 51 -7.82 -8.66 -5.65
CA LEU A 51 -7.89 -7.41 -6.41
C LEU A 51 -8.13 -6.20 -5.50
N HIS A 52 -9.05 -6.30 -4.54
CA HIS A 52 -9.26 -5.25 -3.55
C HIS A 52 -8.02 -4.99 -2.70
N THR A 53 -7.24 -6.02 -2.39
CA THR A 53 -5.98 -5.89 -1.63
C THR A 53 -4.95 -5.11 -2.44
N LEU A 54 -4.80 -5.39 -3.74
CA LEU A 54 -3.93 -4.62 -4.64
C LEU A 54 -4.33 -3.14 -4.73
N ASP A 55 -5.63 -2.86 -4.85
CA ASP A 55 -6.15 -1.48 -4.89
C ASP A 55 -5.87 -0.77 -3.55
N SER A 56 -6.16 -1.44 -2.43
CA SER A 56 -5.93 -0.89 -1.09
C SER A 56 -4.46 -0.57 -0.84
N TRP A 57 -3.55 -1.50 -1.17
CA TRP A 57 -2.11 -1.26 -1.01
C TRP A 57 -1.59 -0.16 -1.93
N THR A 58 -2.16 -0.02 -3.13
CA THR A 58 -1.81 1.09 -4.04
C THR A 58 -2.11 2.43 -3.39
N LEU A 59 -3.33 2.61 -2.86
CA LEU A 59 -3.73 3.83 -2.16
C LEU A 59 -2.91 4.08 -0.89
N GLU A 60 -2.58 3.02 -0.15
CA GLU A 60 -1.77 3.11 1.08
C GLU A 60 -0.33 3.55 0.79
N ILE A 61 0.27 3.05 -0.29
CA ILE A 61 1.59 3.49 -0.77
C ILE A 61 1.54 4.96 -1.17
N GLU A 62 0.58 5.36 -2.02
CA GLU A 62 0.46 6.74 -2.51
C GLU A 62 0.31 7.73 -1.34
N GLN A 63 -0.54 7.40 -0.37
CA GLN A 63 -0.74 8.23 0.82
C GLN A 63 0.53 8.36 1.66
N LEU A 64 1.27 7.26 1.87
CA LEU A 64 2.53 7.27 2.62
C LEU A 64 3.61 8.08 1.90
N GLU A 65 3.69 7.99 0.58
CA GLU A 65 4.62 8.76 -0.23
C GLU A 65 4.30 10.26 -0.17
N ASP A 66 3.02 10.63 -0.23
CA ASP A 66 2.55 12.00 -0.02
C ASP A 66 2.89 12.52 1.37
N ASP A 67 2.69 11.71 2.42
CA ASP A 67 3.06 12.07 3.80
C ASP A 67 4.56 12.32 3.94
N ILE A 68 5.39 11.44 3.38
CA ILE A 68 6.85 11.58 3.38
C ILE A 68 7.26 12.88 2.66
N ALA A 69 6.63 13.18 1.52
CA ALA A 69 6.90 14.37 0.74
C ALA A 69 6.50 15.65 1.49
N ARG A 70 5.34 15.66 2.16
CA ARG A 70 4.89 16.76 3.02
C ARG A 70 5.83 17.00 4.20
N ASP A 71 6.26 15.93 4.87
CA ASP A 71 7.19 16.01 6.00
C ASP A 71 8.58 16.54 5.56
N HIS A 72 9.00 16.28 4.31
CA HIS A 72 10.23 16.83 3.73
C HIS A 72 10.09 18.28 3.24
N GLY A 73 8.94 18.64 2.66
CA GLY A 73 8.66 20.00 2.18
C GLY A 73 8.47 21.02 3.30
N ALA A 74 8.05 20.59 4.49
CA ALA A 74 7.90 21.46 5.67
C ALA A 74 9.24 21.81 6.37
N GLN A 75 10.37 21.22 5.94
CA GLN A 75 11.71 21.47 6.48
C GLN A 75 12.57 22.42 5.62
N MET A 76 12.03 22.94 4.51
CA MET A 76 12.65 24.00 3.69
C MET A 76 11.99 25.35 3.95
#